data_AF-A0A0C9WE40-F1
#
_entry.id   AF-A0A0C9WE40-F1
#
_cell.length_a   1.000
_cell.length_b   1.000
_cell.length_c   1.000
_cell.angle_alpha   90.00
_cell.angle_beta   90.00
_cell.angle_gamma   90.00
#
_symmetry.space_group_name_H-M   'P 1'
#
loop_
_entity.id
_entity.type
_entity.pdbx_description
1 polymer ?
#
loop_
_entity_poly.entity_id
_entity_poly.type
_entity_poly.pdbx_seq_one_letter_code
_entity_poly.pdbx_strand_id
1 'polypeptide(L)'
;MAQTYVLPKGLKDCGETTAEAAIRETHEATGYRCKLLACTMITRAPEPNVNMIDAPHVVKDATEPFAMTLGSLRKEGGTRITWWYLTIVTDGAKREETQADEADACSEFIEVREAIETLTFQDDKEVARKALSLLEGSEMDPVV
;
A
#
# COMPACT_ATOMS: atom_id res chain seq x y z
N MET A 1 -7.88 25.64 8.61
CA MET A 1 -8.33 24.60 7.65
C MET A 1 -8.22 23.26 8.36
N ALA A 2 -9.08 22.29 8.09
CA ALA A 2 -8.93 20.97 8.71
C ALA A 2 -7.73 20.24 8.08
N GLN A 3 -6.89 19.61 8.90
CA GLN A 3 -5.78 18.76 8.42
C GLN A 3 -6.38 17.56 7.68
N THR A 4 -5.79 17.19 6.53
CA THR A 4 -6.17 15.98 5.79
C THR A 4 -5.10 14.93 6.00
N TYR A 5 -5.50 13.73 6.41
CA TYR A 5 -4.61 12.58 6.58
C TYR A 5 -4.92 11.54 5.51
N VAL A 6 -3.88 11.10 4.81
CA VAL A 6 -3.96 10.15 3.70
C VAL A 6 -2.84 9.14 3.79
N LEU A 7 -3.05 7.97 3.17
CA LEU A 7 -1.95 7.04 2.91
C LEU A 7 -1.09 7.55 1.74
N PRO A 8 0.23 7.32 1.75
CA PRO A 8 1.11 7.74 0.66
C PRO A 8 0.75 6.99 -0.63
N LYS A 9 0.63 7.75 -1.72
CA LYS A 9 0.29 7.25 -3.07
C LYS A 9 0.63 8.33 -4.09
N GLY A 10 0.95 7.93 -5.31
CA GLY A 10 1.10 8.85 -6.42
C GLY A 10 1.12 8.16 -7.78
N LEU A 11 1.66 8.86 -8.78
CA LEU A 11 1.57 8.45 -10.18
C LEU A 11 2.76 7.58 -10.54
N LYS A 12 2.48 6.46 -11.20
CA LYS A 12 3.52 5.60 -11.77
C LYS A 12 4.19 6.29 -12.98
N ASP A 13 5.51 6.20 -13.06
CA ASP A 13 6.28 6.69 -14.20
C ASP A 13 6.09 5.84 -15.46
N CYS A 14 6.42 6.38 -16.63
CA CYS A 14 6.38 5.65 -17.90
C CYS A 14 7.38 4.47 -17.86
N GLY A 15 6.89 3.24 -18.11
CA GLY A 15 7.71 2.02 -18.08
C GLY A 15 7.93 1.41 -16.69
N GLU A 16 7.63 2.14 -15.61
CA GLU A 16 7.74 1.65 -14.24
C GLU A 16 6.64 0.60 -13.94
N THR A 17 6.88 -0.35 -13.04
CA THR A 17 5.86 -1.26 -12.51
C THR A 17 5.08 -0.60 -11.37
N THR A 18 3.90 -1.12 -11.02
CA THR A 18 3.13 -0.55 -9.90
C THR A 18 3.80 -0.78 -8.55
N ALA A 19 4.61 -1.83 -8.41
CA ALA A 19 5.38 -2.12 -7.21
C ALA A 19 6.57 -1.16 -7.05
N GLU A 20 7.30 -0.87 -8.13
CA GLU A 20 8.36 0.14 -8.13
C GLU A 20 7.81 1.53 -7.78
N ALA A 21 6.67 1.91 -8.37
CA ALA A 21 5.99 3.16 -8.03
C ALA A 21 5.60 3.21 -6.56
N ALA A 22 5.04 2.14 -5.99
CA ALA A 22 4.67 2.12 -4.58
C ALA A 22 5.87 2.39 -3.66
N ILE A 23 7.04 1.83 -3.97
CA ILE A 23 8.28 2.10 -3.22
C ILE A 23 8.74 3.55 -3.39
N ARG A 24 8.82 4.01 -4.65
CA ARG A 24 9.28 5.38 -4.99
C ARG A 24 8.36 6.43 -4.37
N GLU A 25 7.06 6.34 -4.62
CA GLU A 25 6.05 7.28 -4.11
C GLU A 25 5.99 7.29 -2.58
N THR A 26 6.16 6.14 -1.92
CA THR A 26 6.27 6.10 -0.46
C THR A 26 7.49 6.88 0.01
N HIS A 27 8.65 6.72 -0.64
CA HIS A 27 9.85 7.47 -0.29
C HIS A 27 9.71 8.97 -0.59
N GLU A 28 9.17 9.34 -1.75
CA GLU A 28 8.96 10.75 -2.14
C GLU A 28 7.97 11.46 -1.21
N ALA A 29 6.88 10.79 -0.83
CA ALA A 29 5.86 11.36 0.04
C ALA A 29 6.29 11.43 1.52
N THR A 30 7.04 10.44 2.00
CA THR A 30 7.34 10.30 3.43
C THR A 30 8.77 10.59 3.84
N GLY A 31 9.70 10.58 2.90
CA GLY A 31 11.15 10.68 3.13
C GLY A 31 11.79 9.40 3.64
N TYR A 32 11.03 8.33 3.89
CA TYR A 32 11.58 7.06 4.40
C TYR A 32 11.85 6.08 3.27
N ARG A 33 13.07 5.54 3.23
CA ARG A 33 13.35 4.43 2.33
C ARG A 33 12.64 3.19 2.82
N CYS A 34 11.99 2.50 1.89
CA CYS A 34 11.25 1.30 2.18
C CYS A 34 11.52 0.20 1.15
N LYS A 35 11.04 -1.00 1.46
CA LYS A 35 10.93 -2.13 0.54
C LYS A 35 9.55 -2.75 0.72
N LEU A 36 9.12 -3.58 -0.22
CA LEU A 36 7.89 -4.35 -0.05
C LEU A 36 8.00 -5.24 1.21
N LEU A 37 6.93 -5.26 1.98
CA LEU A 37 6.75 -6.18 3.10
C LEU A 37 5.97 -7.39 2.58
N ALA A 38 6.62 -8.54 2.59
CA ALA A 38 5.99 -9.79 2.21
C ALA A 38 4.92 -10.18 3.26
N CYS A 39 3.81 -10.75 2.81
CA CYS A 39 2.73 -11.20 3.69
C CYS A 39 2.08 -12.48 3.18
N THR A 40 1.34 -13.16 4.05
CA THR A 40 0.54 -14.33 3.63
C THR A 40 -0.78 -13.85 3.03
N MET A 41 -1.06 -14.25 1.79
CA MET A 41 -2.28 -13.84 1.07
C MET A 41 -3.01 -15.03 0.45
N ILE A 42 -4.34 -14.93 0.38
CA ILE A 42 -5.16 -15.84 -0.43
C ILE A 42 -5.24 -15.24 -1.84
N THR A 43 -4.84 -16.02 -2.84
CA THR A 43 -4.85 -15.60 -4.25
C THR A 43 -5.42 -16.71 -5.15
N ARG A 44 -5.82 -16.33 -6.36
CA ARG A 44 -6.13 -17.24 -7.47
C ARG A 44 -5.05 -17.21 -8.56
N ALA A 45 -4.03 -16.36 -8.40
CA ALA A 45 -2.94 -16.24 -9.37
C ALA A 45 -2.14 -17.56 -9.37
N PRO A 46 -1.87 -18.15 -10.55
CA PRO A 46 -1.11 -19.37 -10.58
C PRO A 46 0.38 -19.11 -10.29
N GLU A 47 1.05 -20.11 -9.73
CA GLU A 47 2.51 -20.22 -9.69
C GLU A 47 3.10 -20.02 -11.10
N PRO A 48 4.27 -19.36 -11.20
CA PRO A 48 4.91 -19.10 -12.48
C PRO A 48 5.08 -20.37 -13.33
N ASN A 49 4.54 -20.35 -14.55
CA ASN A 49 4.63 -21.45 -15.52
C ASN A 49 3.92 -22.75 -15.09
N VAL A 50 2.99 -22.69 -14.14
CA VAL A 50 2.18 -23.85 -13.73
C VAL A 50 0.74 -23.67 -14.20
N ASN A 51 0.19 -24.67 -14.88
CA ASN A 51 -1.24 -24.73 -15.17
C ASN A 51 -1.98 -25.34 -13.96
N MET A 52 -2.59 -24.48 -13.14
CA MET A 52 -3.30 -24.88 -11.93
C MET A 52 -4.81 -24.76 -12.11
N ILE A 53 -5.56 -25.53 -11.31
CA ILE A 53 -7.01 -25.39 -11.21
C ILE A 53 -7.33 -23.99 -10.67
N ASP A 54 -8.32 -23.32 -11.25
CA ASP A 54 -8.82 -22.01 -10.76
C ASP A 54 -9.51 -22.19 -9.40
N ALA A 55 -8.70 -22.14 -8.35
CA ALA A 55 -9.11 -22.22 -6.96
C ALA A 55 -8.27 -21.25 -6.10
N PRO A 56 -8.88 -20.59 -5.10
CA PRO A 56 -8.12 -19.83 -4.12
C PRO A 56 -7.12 -20.72 -3.38
N HIS A 57 -5.90 -20.24 -3.20
CA HIS A 57 -4.86 -20.89 -2.40
C HIS A 57 -4.08 -19.86 -1.61
N VAL A 58 -3.42 -20.31 -0.56
CA VAL A 58 -2.59 -19.47 0.31
C VAL A 58 -1.18 -19.41 -0.28
N VAL A 59 -0.69 -18.20 -0.49
CA VAL A 59 0.71 -17.94 -0.86
C VAL A 59 1.38 -17.25 0.32
N LYS A 60 2.49 -17.83 0.77
CA LYS A 60 3.37 -17.24 1.79
C LYS A 60 4.35 -16.29 1.10
N ASP A 61 4.83 -15.30 1.85
CA ASP A 61 5.82 -14.33 1.37
C ASP A 61 5.42 -13.57 0.09
N ALA A 62 4.11 -13.36 -0.10
CA ALA A 62 3.54 -12.67 -1.24
C ALA A 62 3.84 -11.16 -1.16
N THR A 63 4.28 -10.57 -2.27
CA THR A 63 4.61 -9.13 -2.39
C THR A 63 3.71 -8.39 -3.39
N GLU A 64 2.68 -9.08 -3.89
CA GLU A 64 1.64 -8.55 -4.76
C GLU A 64 0.81 -7.46 -4.06
N PRO A 65 0.08 -6.61 -4.82
CA PRO A 65 -0.79 -5.62 -4.21
C PRO A 65 -1.92 -6.31 -3.42
N PHE A 66 -2.10 -5.91 -2.17
CA PHE A 66 -3.12 -6.49 -1.29
C PHE A 66 -4.50 -5.85 -1.46
N ALA A 67 -4.57 -4.65 -2.03
CA ALA A 67 -5.83 -3.97 -2.34
C ALA A 67 -5.72 -3.15 -3.62
N MET A 68 -6.88 -2.86 -4.22
CA MET A 68 -7.02 -1.95 -5.35
C MET A 68 -8.24 -1.06 -5.11
N THR A 69 -8.10 0.24 -5.33
CA THR A 69 -9.23 1.18 -5.28
C THR A 69 -9.39 1.90 -6.62
N LEU A 70 -10.64 2.24 -6.94
CA LEU A 70 -11.02 3.01 -8.13
C LEU A 70 -11.49 4.39 -7.69
N GLY A 71 -10.93 5.45 -8.26
CA GLY A 71 -11.36 6.83 -8.04
C GLY A 71 -11.72 7.51 -9.36
N SER A 72 -12.69 8.43 -9.34
CA SER A 72 -13.00 9.25 -10.52
C SER A 72 -12.01 10.41 -10.67
N LEU A 73 -11.50 10.63 -11.88
CA LEU A 73 -10.84 11.86 -12.27
C LEU A 73 -11.92 12.94 -12.47
N ARG A 74 -12.19 13.70 -11.40
CA ARG A 74 -13.33 14.64 -11.29
C ARG A 74 -13.54 15.56 -12.49
N LYS A 75 -12.48 15.94 -13.22
CA LYS A 75 -12.55 16.91 -14.33
C LYS A 75 -12.52 16.29 -15.74
N GLU A 76 -12.07 15.04 -15.89
CA GLU A 76 -11.70 14.49 -17.20
C GLU A 76 -12.48 13.22 -17.57
N GLY A 77 -13.38 12.75 -16.71
CA GLY A 77 -14.20 11.55 -16.97
C GLY A 77 -13.41 10.24 -16.96
N GLY A 78 -12.15 10.26 -16.51
CA GLY A 78 -11.32 9.06 -16.38
C GLY A 78 -11.44 8.37 -15.01
N THR A 79 -10.87 7.17 -14.94
CA THR A 79 -10.78 6.37 -13.69
C THR A 79 -9.32 6.26 -13.28
N ARG A 80 -9.02 6.66 -12.05
CA ARG A 80 -7.75 6.39 -11.37
C ARG A 80 -7.82 5.02 -10.73
N ILE A 81 -6.86 4.16 -11.06
CA ILE A 81 -6.66 2.87 -10.38
C ILE A 81 -5.48 3.04 -9.43
N THR A 82 -5.68 2.72 -8.15
CA THR A 82 -4.60 2.75 -7.14
C THR A 82 -4.36 1.32 -6.67
N TRP A 83 -3.12 0.85 -6.79
CA TRP A 83 -2.68 -0.46 -6.28
C TRP A 83 -1.97 -0.26 -4.95
N TRP A 84 -2.40 -0.97 -3.93
CA TRP A 84 -1.89 -0.81 -2.57
C TRP A 84 -0.97 -1.97 -2.20
N TYR A 85 0.20 -1.62 -1.70
CA TYR A 85 1.24 -2.55 -1.27
C TYR A 85 1.56 -2.33 0.21
N LEU A 86 1.99 -3.39 0.89
CA LEU A 86 2.60 -3.27 2.21
C LEU A 86 4.09 -2.95 2.02
N THR A 87 4.60 -2.00 2.80
CA THR A 87 6.01 -1.63 2.80
C THR A 87 6.56 -1.60 4.21
N ILE A 88 7.88 -1.77 4.32
CA ILE A 88 8.61 -1.67 5.59
C ILE A 88 9.84 -0.79 5.39
N VAL A 89 10.11 0.07 6.36
CA VAL A 89 11.28 0.96 6.37
C VAL A 89 12.58 0.15 6.42
N THR A 90 13.60 0.57 5.68
CA THR A 90 14.88 -0.14 5.59
C THR A 90 16.03 0.50 6.36
N ASP A 91 16.13 1.84 6.42
CA ASP A 91 17.24 2.55 7.06
C ASP A 91 16.83 3.46 8.24
N GLY A 92 15.53 3.58 8.53
CA GLY A 92 14.96 4.33 9.66
C GLY A 92 15.15 5.85 9.58
N ALA A 93 15.96 6.34 8.63
CA ALA A 93 16.34 7.72 8.50
C ALA A 93 15.39 8.43 7.53
N LYS A 94 14.72 9.48 8.02
CA LYS A 94 13.93 10.37 7.16
C LYS A 94 14.89 11.24 6.35
N ARG A 95 14.73 11.26 5.03
CA ARG A 95 15.45 12.16 4.13
C ARG A 95 14.59 13.39 3.84
N GLU A 96 15.22 14.55 3.80
CA GLU A 96 14.55 15.83 3.50
C GLU A 96 14.31 16.04 1.98
N GLU A 97 14.90 15.21 1.13
CA GLU A 97 14.68 15.21 -0.32
C GLU A 97 13.30 14.58 -0.66
N THR A 98 12.23 15.16 -0.13
CA THR A 98 10.85 14.75 -0.41
C THR A 98 10.24 15.66 -1.47
N GLN A 99 9.81 15.08 -2.60
CA GLN A 99 9.03 15.79 -3.62
C GLN A 99 7.55 15.86 -3.23
N ALA A 100 7.24 16.07 -1.96
CA ALA A 100 5.86 16.28 -1.56
C ALA A 100 5.35 17.56 -2.23
N ASP A 101 4.43 17.42 -3.18
CA ASP A 101 3.87 18.52 -3.99
C ASP A 101 3.22 19.63 -3.14
N GLU A 102 2.91 19.33 -1.88
CA GLU A 102 2.37 20.28 -0.91
C GLU A 102 3.45 20.69 0.10
N ALA A 103 3.80 21.98 0.10
CA ALA A 103 4.84 22.59 0.94
C ALA A 103 4.66 22.38 2.47
N ASP A 104 3.51 21.85 2.91
CA ASP A 104 3.17 21.59 4.32
C ASP A 104 2.89 20.10 4.62
N ALA A 105 3.10 19.18 3.66
CA ALA A 105 2.86 17.76 3.88
C ALA A 105 3.88 17.18 4.88
N CYS A 106 3.37 16.71 6.02
CA CYS A 106 4.16 16.02 7.04
C CYS A 106 3.85 14.53 7.04
N SER A 107 4.87 13.72 7.35
CA SER A 107 4.72 12.27 7.52
C SER A 107 5.24 11.86 8.88
N GLU A 108 4.44 11.06 9.57
CA GLU A 108 4.66 10.56 10.91
C GLU A 108 4.28 9.08 11.00
N PHE A 109 4.96 8.36 11.88
CA PHE A 109 4.54 7.03 12.29
C PHE A 109 3.56 7.16 13.45
N ILE A 110 2.40 6.56 13.31
CA ILE A 110 1.35 6.49 14.33
C ILE A 110 0.91 5.04 14.50
N GLU A 111 0.28 4.74 15.63
CA GLU A 111 -0.26 3.40 15.90
C GLU A 111 -1.36 3.09 14.87
N VAL A 112 -1.43 1.84 14.40
CA VAL A 112 -2.27 1.47 13.25
C VAL A 112 -3.77 1.64 13.50
N ARG A 113 -4.28 1.35 14.71
CA ARG A 113 -5.69 1.57 15.05
C ARG A 113 -6.00 3.05 15.17
N GLU A 114 -5.09 3.84 15.73
CA GLU A 114 -5.17 5.30 15.71
C GLU A 114 -5.17 5.85 14.27
N ALA A 115 -4.31 5.34 13.39
CA ALA A 115 -4.23 5.74 12.00
C ALA A 115 -5.56 5.54 11.26
N ILE A 116 -6.20 4.38 11.47
CA ILE A 116 -7.50 4.05 10.87
C ILE A 116 -8.56 5.09 11.28
N GLU A 117 -8.54 5.58 12.52
CA GLU A 117 -9.50 6.59 12.97
C GLU A 117 -9.17 7.99 12.45
N THR A 118 -7.87 8.32 12.34
CA THR A 118 -7.35 9.63 11.91
C THR A 118 -7.45 9.87 10.40
N LEU A 119 -7.32 8.83 9.56
CA LEU A 119 -7.41 8.94 8.10
C LEU A 119 -8.69 9.67 7.67
N THR A 120 -8.58 10.59 6.71
CA THR A 120 -9.71 11.45 6.33
C THR A 120 -10.73 10.74 5.42
N PHE A 121 -10.25 9.88 4.53
CA PHE A 121 -11.11 9.22 3.53
C PHE A 121 -11.46 7.80 3.95
N GLN A 122 -12.74 7.45 3.83
CA GLN A 122 -13.25 6.12 4.19
C GLN A 122 -12.54 4.99 3.42
N ASP A 123 -12.29 5.17 2.12
CA ASP A 123 -11.58 4.18 1.31
C ASP A 123 -10.17 3.90 1.84
N ASP A 124 -9.45 4.94 2.27
CA ASP A 124 -8.11 4.78 2.86
C ASP A 124 -8.20 4.06 4.22
N LYS A 125 -9.25 4.29 5.03
CA LYS A 125 -9.51 3.54 6.27
C LYS A 125 -9.73 2.05 6.00
N GLU A 126 -10.48 1.71 4.96
CA GLU A 126 -10.75 0.32 4.58
C GLU A 126 -9.50 -0.40 4.09
N VAL A 127 -8.66 0.29 3.31
CA VAL A 127 -7.33 -0.20 2.92
C VAL A 127 -6.47 -0.47 4.15
N ALA A 128 -6.39 0.47 5.10
CA ALA A 128 -5.62 0.29 6.33
C ALA A 128 -6.13 -0.85 7.22
N ARG A 129 -7.46 -1.03 7.35
CA ARG A 129 -8.04 -2.19 8.05
C ARG A 129 -7.67 -3.51 7.38
N LYS A 130 -7.72 -3.57 6.05
CA LYS A 130 -7.33 -4.78 5.31
C LYS A 130 -5.85 -5.11 5.50
N ALA A 131 -4.98 -4.10 5.49
CA ALA A 131 -3.56 -4.25 5.80
C ALA A 131 -3.35 -4.85 7.20
N LEU A 132 -4.04 -4.31 8.22
CA LEU A 132 -3.95 -4.81 9.58
C LEU A 132 -4.39 -6.28 9.69
N SER A 133 -5.51 -6.64 9.08
CA SER A 133 -6.00 -8.02 9.07
C SER A 133 -5.03 -9.01 8.40
N LEU A 134 -4.30 -8.57 7.36
CA LEU A 134 -3.27 -9.40 6.73
C LEU A 134 -2.06 -9.60 7.64
N LEU A 135 -1.64 -8.56 8.36
CA LEU A 135 -0.52 -8.66 9.30
C LEU A 135 -0.87 -9.52 10.52
N GLU A 136 -2.03 -9.29 11.15
CA GLU A 136 -2.53 -10.11 12.27
C GLU A 136 -2.77 -11.57 11.85
N GLY A 137 -3.30 -11.79 10.64
CA GLY A 137 -3.49 -13.12 10.08
C GLY A 137 -2.18 -13.81 9.67
N SER A 138 -1.14 -13.04 9.33
CA SER A 138 0.19 -13.59 9.01
C SER A 138 0.97 -14.02 10.25
N GLU A 139 0.66 -13.45 11.42
CA GLU A 139 1.22 -13.91 12.71
C GLU A 139 0.55 -15.18 13.23
N MET A 140 -0.68 -15.47 12.79
CA MET A 140 -1.36 -16.74 13.07
C MET A 140 -1.05 -17.77 11.98
N ASP A 141 0.04 -18.51 12.12
CA ASP A 141 0.20 -19.79 11.43
C ASP A 141 -1.08 -20.62 11.69
N PRO A 142 -1.73 -21.19 10.66
CA PRO A 142 -2.83 -22.09 10.89
C PRO A 142 -2.25 -23.35 11.55
N VAL A 143 -2.45 -23.47 12.86
CA VAL A 143 -2.42 -24.77 13.55
C VAL A 143 -3.64 -25.55 13.09
N VAL A 144 -3.56 -26.18 11.92
CA VAL A 144 -4.16 -27.49 11.58
C VAL A 144 -3.67 -27.99 10.23
#